data_AF-A0A9N9J5A2-F1
#
_entry.id   AF-A0A9N9J5A2-F1
#
_cell.length_a   1.000
_cell.length_b   1.000
_cell.length_c   1.000
_cell.angle_alpha   90.00
_cell.angle_beta   90.00
_cell.angle_gamma   90.00
#
_symmetry.space_group_name_H-M   'P 1'
#
loop_
_entity.id
_entity.type
_entity.pdbx_description
1 polymer ?
#
loop_
_entity_poly.entity_id
_entity_poly.type
_entity_poly.pdbx_seq_one_letter_code
_entity_poly.pdbx_strand_id
1 'polypeptide(L)'
;VYYSPTKEFIVFDVFDDLDLLDFDIMEELLKESDLPYLKPLIRDSYQNIIKYEPKFTTTIPKLLGYPTPLLPLFNENIAEGIVIKPIKSIRTRSRIIIKIKPPQFEEQIKNPENLNKNEKTPIDIVKMNLFEFINMNRLNSVISKLDTKDKSDEMKLANLLYENAKEDFMKDEELKKKFLELSDSNKETIRKAGVSKSKHFVKEYLKSLLSSQ
;
A
#
# COMPACT_ATOMS: atom_id res chain seq x y z
N VAL A 1 -1.55 -6.55 7.96
CA VAL A 1 -0.74 -6.32 9.19
C VAL A 1 -1.69 -6.00 10.33
N TYR A 2 -1.47 -6.52 11.53
CA TYR A 2 -2.33 -6.29 12.68
C TYR A 2 -1.58 -5.52 13.78
N TYR A 3 -2.06 -4.32 14.12
CA TYR A 3 -1.34 -3.41 15.02
C TYR A 3 -1.97 -3.30 16.42
N SER A 4 -3.30 -3.34 16.49
CA SER A 4 -4.07 -3.16 17.73
C SER A 4 -5.48 -3.75 17.56
N PRO A 5 -6.14 -4.23 18.64
CA PRO A 5 -7.57 -4.54 18.66
C PRO A 5 -8.48 -3.32 18.50
N THR A 6 -7.97 -2.12 18.73
CA THR A 6 -8.70 -0.85 18.64
C THR A 6 -8.10 0.05 17.57
N LYS A 7 -8.78 1.17 17.29
CA LYS A 7 -8.21 2.22 16.42
C LYS A 7 -7.23 3.05 17.23
N GLU A 8 -5.99 3.09 16.77
CA GLU A 8 -4.90 3.82 17.40
C GLU A 8 -4.37 4.89 16.45
N PHE A 9 -3.75 5.92 17.01
CA PHE A 9 -3.08 6.97 16.28
C PHE A 9 -1.60 6.98 16.67
N ILE A 10 -0.68 7.11 15.70
CA ILE A 10 0.75 7.24 15.96
C ILE A 10 1.31 8.32 15.05
N VAL A 11 2.02 9.29 15.64
CA VAL A 11 2.65 10.39 14.91
C VAL A 11 3.93 9.90 14.22
N PHE A 12 4.17 10.35 12.99
CA PHE A 12 5.40 10.04 12.25
C PHE A 12 6.06 11.27 11.58
N ASP A 13 5.31 12.37 11.48
CA ASP A 13 5.73 13.69 11.02
C ASP A 13 4.88 14.76 11.70
N VAL A 14 5.41 15.97 11.81
CA VAL A 14 4.68 17.18 12.23
C VAL A 14 5.01 18.30 11.23
N PHE A 15 3.99 19.07 10.85
CA PHE A 15 4.09 20.24 9.98
C PHE A 15 3.62 21.46 10.78
N ASP A 16 4.40 22.53 10.77
CA ASP A 16 4.18 23.73 11.61
C ASP A 16 3.65 24.94 10.82
N ASP A 17 2.89 24.68 9.76
CA ASP A 17 2.44 25.65 8.75
C ASP A 17 3.54 26.23 7.85
N LEU A 18 4.82 26.06 8.18
CA LEU A 18 5.95 26.53 7.37
C LEU A 18 6.69 25.37 6.70
N ASP A 19 7.05 24.34 7.46
CA ASP A 19 7.83 23.21 6.98
C ASP A 19 7.52 21.93 7.78
N LEU A 20 7.98 20.80 7.26
CA LEU A 20 8.06 19.58 8.06
C LEU A 20 9.17 19.76 9.09
N LEU A 21 8.85 19.47 10.36
CA LEU A 21 9.83 19.54 11.43
C LEU A 21 10.94 18.50 11.23
N ASP A 22 12.17 18.90 11.54
CA ASP A 22 13.28 17.97 11.69
C ASP A 22 12.91 16.87 12.68
N PHE A 23 13.34 15.63 12.42
CA PHE A 23 12.91 14.49 13.21
C PHE A 23 13.28 14.63 14.69
N ASP A 24 14.45 15.21 14.99
CA ASP A 24 14.88 15.43 16.37
C ASP A 24 14.02 16.48 17.09
N ILE A 25 13.64 17.55 16.41
CA ILE A 25 12.73 18.58 16.96
C ILE A 25 11.35 17.96 17.20
N MET A 26 10.82 17.22 16.22
CA MET A 26 9.56 16.50 16.35
C MET A 26 9.59 15.53 17.54
N GLU A 27 10.68 14.76 17.70
CA GLU A 27 10.84 13.82 18.79
C GLU A 27 10.90 14.52 20.16
N GLU A 28 11.57 15.67 20.28
CA GLU A 28 11.60 16.46 21.51
C GLU A 28 10.21 16.97 21.89
N LEU A 29 9.49 17.56 20.95
CA LEU A 29 8.12 18.04 21.17
C LEU A 29 7.17 16.92 21.58
N LEU A 30 7.27 15.75 20.92
CA LEU A 30 6.39 14.63 21.21
C LEU A 30 6.74 13.91 22.52
N LYS A 31 7.99 13.97 23.00
CA LYS A 31 8.36 13.46 24.35
C LYS A 31 7.64 14.22 25.45
N GLU A 32 7.39 15.51 25.26
CA GLU A 32 6.67 16.35 26.22
C GLU A 32 5.14 16.19 26.10
N SER A 33 4.68 15.45 25.09
CA SER A 33 3.27 15.16 24.84
C SER A 33 2.89 13.73 25.22
N ASP A 34 1.61 13.48 25.50
CA ASP A 34 1.07 12.12 25.67
C ASP A 34 0.77 11.42 24.32
N LEU A 35 1.23 11.97 23.19
CA LEU A 35 0.96 11.39 21.87
C LEU A 35 2.02 10.33 21.52
N PRO A 36 1.63 9.08 21.20
CA PRO A 36 2.56 8.07 20.74
C PRO A 36 3.12 8.42 19.35
N TYR A 37 4.38 8.08 19.12
CA TYR A 37 5.06 8.38 17.86
C TYR A 37 6.06 7.30 17.44
N LEU A 38 6.34 7.23 16.14
CA LEU A 38 7.27 6.27 15.59
C LEU A 38 8.72 6.58 16.00
N LYS A 39 9.36 5.60 16.62
CA LYS A 39 10.80 5.58 16.86
C LYS A 39 11.53 5.11 15.60
N PRO A 40 12.73 5.65 15.33
CA PRO A 40 13.53 5.19 14.21
C PRO A 40 13.96 3.74 14.47
N LEU A 41 13.81 2.87 13.48
CA LEU A 41 14.34 1.50 13.52
C LEU A 41 15.88 1.52 13.56
N ILE A 42 16.47 2.48 12.84
CA ILE A 42 17.91 2.74 12.76
C ILE A 42 18.13 4.21 12.37
N ARG A 43 19.23 4.82 12.85
CA ARG A 43 19.76 6.10 12.40
C ARG A 43 21.18 5.87 11.90
N ASP A 44 21.44 6.08 10.61
CA ASP A 44 22.73 5.81 9.96
C ASP A 44 22.84 6.63 8.65
N SER A 45 23.98 6.53 7.97
CA SER A 45 24.19 7.04 6.61
C SER A 45 23.26 6.35 5.61
N TYR A 46 22.93 7.07 4.53
CA TYR A 46 22.09 6.53 3.44
C TYR A 46 22.63 5.20 2.87
N GLN A 47 23.96 5.09 2.71
CA GLN A 47 24.61 3.90 2.15
C GLN A 47 24.39 2.63 3.00
N ASN A 48 24.18 2.80 4.31
CA ASN A 48 23.88 1.71 5.22
C ASN A 48 22.38 1.45 5.29
N ILE A 49 21.56 2.50 5.45
CA ILE A 49 20.10 2.35 5.59
C ILE A 49 19.47 1.70 4.36
N ILE A 50 19.93 2.02 3.14
CA ILE A 50 19.35 1.45 1.92
C ILE A 50 19.51 -0.09 1.82
N LYS A 51 20.39 -0.68 2.62
CA LYS A 51 20.63 -2.13 2.70
C LYS A 51 19.78 -2.82 3.78
N TYR A 52 18.95 -2.07 4.51
CA TYR A 52 18.11 -2.62 5.56
C TYR A 52 17.09 -3.61 4.98
N GLU A 53 16.96 -4.79 5.57
CA GLU A 53 16.00 -5.82 5.17
C GLU A 53 14.57 -5.39 5.52
N PRO A 54 13.71 -5.06 4.54
CA PRO A 54 12.36 -4.57 4.81
C PRO A 54 11.41 -5.65 5.36
N LYS A 55 11.76 -6.95 5.27
CA LYS A 55 10.94 -8.05 5.80
C LYS A 55 11.30 -8.35 7.26
N PHE A 56 10.52 -7.79 8.18
CA PHE A 56 10.64 -8.04 9.62
C PHE A 56 9.26 -8.08 10.29
N THR A 57 9.15 -8.72 11.46
CA THR A 57 7.93 -8.68 12.28
C THR A 57 7.70 -7.27 12.81
N THR A 58 6.49 -6.73 12.64
CA THR A 58 6.18 -5.36 13.06
C THR A 58 6.41 -5.12 14.56
N THR A 59 7.00 -3.98 14.88
CA THR A 59 7.26 -3.53 16.27
C THR A 59 6.14 -2.67 16.84
N ILE A 60 5.15 -2.31 16.02
CA ILE A 60 4.08 -1.37 16.37
C ILE A 60 3.20 -1.85 17.54
N PRO A 61 2.78 -3.13 17.64
CA PRO A 61 2.04 -3.60 18.81
C PRO A 61 2.75 -3.34 20.15
N LYS A 62 4.05 -3.63 20.20
CA LYS A 62 4.89 -3.39 21.39
C LYS A 62 5.01 -1.89 21.68
N LEU A 63 5.16 -1.06 20.64
CA LEU A 63 5.22 0.40 20.78
C LEU A 63 3.93 0.98 21.38
N LEU A 64 2.78 0.39 21.04
CA LEU A 64 1.47 0.76 21.57
C LEU A 64 1.16 0.12 22.95
N GLY A 65 2.09 -0.63 23.54
CA GLY A 65 1.90 -1.26 24.85
C GLY A 65 1.09 -2.56 24.82
N TYR A 66 0.80 -3.13 23.65
CA TYR A 66 0.10 -4.40 23.54
C TYR A 66 1.04 -5.60 23.75
N PRO A 67 0.52 -6.72 24.30
CA PRO A 67 1.29 -7.95 24.39
C PRO A 67 1.61 -8.49 22.99
N THR A 68 2.81 -9.05 22.84
CA THR A 68 3.26 -9.69 21.61
C THR A 68 3.52 -11.19 21.88
N PRO A 69 2.99 -12.11 21.06
CA PRO A 69 2.16 -11.87 19.88
C PRO A 69 0.73 -11.41 20.23
N LEU A 70 0.16 -10.55 19.38
CA LEU A 70 -1.25 -10.18 19.47
C LEU A 70 -2.14 -11.38 19.13
N LEU A 71 -3.34 -11.42 19.74
CA LEU A 71 -4.39 -12.35 19.35
C LEU A 71 -5.32 -11.70 18.31
N PRO A 72 -5.78 -12.46 17.30
CA PRO A 72 -5.46 -13.87 17.02
C PRO A 72 -4.00 -14.03 16.54
N LEU A 73 -3.40 -15.21 16.79
CA LEU A 73 -2.05 -15.50 16.35
C LEU A 73 -2.00 -15.48 14.81
N PHE A 74 -1.30 -14.49 14.24
CA PHE A 74 -1.03 -14.43 12.81
C PHE A 74 0.29 -15.16 12.52
N ASN A 75 0.32 -15.99 11.46
CA ASN A 75 1.58 -16.50 10.91
C ASN A 75 2.40 -15.30 10.44
N GLU A 76 3.45 -14.96 11.20
CA GLU A 76 4.36 -13.82 10.97
C GLU A 76 3.62 -12.49 10.70
N ASN A 77 3.43 -11.66 11.74
CA ASN A 77 2.89 -10.30 11.59
C ASN A 77 3.93 -9.36 10.96
N ILE A 78 4.27 -9.61 9.69
CA ILE A 78 5.30 -8.89 8.94
C ILE A 78 4.88 -7.44 8.74
N ALA A 79 5.81 -6.51 8.96
CA ALA A 79 5.64 -5.09 8.68
C ALA A 79 5.47 -4.84 7.17
N GLU A 80 4.67 -3.84 6.82
CA GLU A 80 4.47 -3.44 5.41
C GLU A 80 5.77 -2.98 4.73
N GLY A 81 6.73 -2.52 5.53
CA GLY A 81 8.04 -2.09 5.06
C GLY A 81 8.63 -1.00 5.95
N ILE A 82 9.56 -0.25 5.37
CA ILE A 82 10.27 0.85 6.02
C ILE A 82 10.10 2.16 5.24
N VAL A 83 10.23 3.25 5.98
CA VAL A 83 10.33 4.61 5.44
C VAL A 83 11.70 5.15 5.79
N ILE A 84 12.44 5.60 4.78
CA ILE A 84 13.74 6.25 4.91
C ILE A 84 13.54 7.73 4.60
N LYS A 85 13.88 8.59 5.55
CA LYS A 85 13.88 10.05 5.39
C LYS A 85 15.12 10.66 6.04
N PRO A 86 15.61 11.80 5.53
CA PRO A 86 16.63 12.59 6.23
C PRO A 86 16.15 12.99 7.63
N ILE A 87 17.07 13.09 8.59
CA ILE A 87 16.78 13.60 9.94
C ILE A 87 16.40 15.09 9.86
N LYS A 88 17.16 15.86 9.07
CA LYS A 88 16.88 17.27 8.79
C LYS A 88 16.05 17.39 7.52
N SER A 89 14.97 18.18 7.56
CA SER A 89 14.16 18.46 6.38
C SER A 89 15.04 19.09 5.30
N ILE A 90 15.05 18.49 4.11
CA ILE A 90 15.78 19.00 2.96
C ILE A 90 14.76 19.68 2.05
N ARG A 91 14.90 20.98 1.86
CA ARG A 91 14.04 21.77 0.98
C ARG A 91 14.35 21.48 -0.48
N THR A 92 13.48 20.70 -1.10
CA THR A 92 13.47 20.42 -2.53
C THR A 92 12.07 20.63 -3.11
N ARG A 93 11.91 20.58 -4.44
CA ARG A 93 10.58 20.70 -5.08
C ARG A 93 9.59 19.64 -4.61
N SER A 94 10.10 18.48 -4.19
CA SER A 94 9.34 17.39 -3.62
C SER A 94 10.00 16.93 -2.33
N ARG A 95 9.23 16.27 -1.46
CA ARG A 95 9.77 15.70 -0.22
C ARG A 95 10.73 14.54 -0.51
N ILE A 96 11.91 14.56 0.10
CA ILE A 96 12.86 13.43 0.03
C ILE A 96 12.41 12.35 1.01
N ILE A 97 11.85 11.27 0.47
CA ILE A 97 11.37 10.12 1.23
C ILE A 97 11.44 8.88 0.34
N ILE A 98 11.95 7.78 0.88
CA ILE A 98 12.01 6.48 0.20
C ILE A 98 11.19 5.50 1.01
N LYS A 99 10.37 4.70 0.32
CA LYS A 99 9.59 3.63 0.92
C LYS A 99 10.08 2.32 0.32
N ILE A 100 10.44 1.36 1.18
CA ILE A 100 10.84 0.02 0.75
C ILE A 100 9.88 -0.96 1.39
N LYS A 101 9.20 -1.76 0.57
CA LYS A 101 8.21 -2.74 1.00
C LYS A 101 8.66 -4.14 0.56
N PRO A 102 8.45 -5.20 1.36
CA PRO A 102 8.61 -6.57 0.90
C PRO A 102 7.67 -6.88 -0.28
N PRO A 103 8.01 -7.85 -1.16
CA PRO A 103 7.21 -8.16 -2.35
C PRO A 103 5.73 -8.45 -2.09
N GLN A 104 5.40 -9.07 -0.95
CA GLN A 104 4.02 -9.38 -0.56
C GLN A 104 3.14 -8.13 -0.32
N PHE A 105 3.75 -6.96 -0.14
CA PHE A 105 3.08 -5.67 0.05
C PHE A 105 3.19 -4.76 -1.17
N GLU A 106 3.70 -5.26 -2.30
CA GLU A 106 3.66 -4.53 -3.57
C GLU A 106 2.20 -4.41 -4.04
N GLU A 107 1.81 -3.21 -4.42
CA GLU A 107 0.47 -2.94 -4.96
C GLU A 107 0.45 -3.00 -6.50
N GLN A 108 1.62 -3.18 -7.14
CA GLN A 108 1.80 -3.46 -8.55
C GLN A 108 2.72 -4.68 -8.68
N ILE A 109 2.21 -5.77 -9.27
CA ILE A 109 2.98 -7.00 -9.48
C ILE A 109 3.25 -7.13 -10.97
N LYS A 110 4.51 -6.94 -11.37
CA LYS A 110 4.93 -7.09 -12.77
C LYS A 110 4.83 -8.55 -13.18
N ASN A 111 4.07 -8.85 -14.23
CA ASN A 111 3.98 -10.22 -14.75
C ASN A 111 5.07 -10.48 -15.79
N PRO A 112 6.00 -11.43 -15.57
CA PRO A 112 7.06 -11.72 -16.53
C PRO A 112 6.52 -12.26 -17.86
N GLU A 113 5.34 -12.89 -17.88
CA GLU A 113 4.65 -13.31 -19.11
C GLU A 113 4.28 -12.12 -20.03
N ASN A 114 4.26 -10.90 -19.49
CA ASN A 114 4.04 -9.68 -20.27
C ASN A 114 5.23 -9.34 -21.19
N LEU A 115 6.38 -10.02 -21.05
CA LEU A 115 7.59 -9.77 -21.85
C LEU A 115 7.60 -10.50 -23.21
N ASN A 116 6.68 -11.45 -23.44
CA ASN A 116 6.60 -12.15 -24.72
C ASN A 116 6.04 -11.23 -25.83
N LYS A 117 6.90 -10.97 -26.82
CA LYS A 117 6.75 -10.00 -27.92
C LYS A 117 5.90 -10.50 -29.10
N ASN A 118 4.73 -11.09 -28.84
CA ASN A 118 3.74 -11.18 -29.93
C ASN A 118 3.15 -9.78 -30.16
N GLU A 119 2.63 -9.51 -31.36
CA GLU A 119 2.00 -8.22 -31.71
C GLU A 119 0.81 -7.95 -30.76
N LYS A 120 1.07 -7.21 -29.68
CA LYS A 120 0.05 -6.80 -28.72
C LYS A 120 -0.65 -5.57 -29.23
N THR A 121 -1.97 -5.61 -29.26
CA THR A 121 -2.76 -4.44 -29.61
C THR A 121 -2.64 -3.37 -28.51
N PRO A 122 -2.92 -2.09 -28.80
CA PRO A 122 -2.92 -1.04 -27.77
C PRO A 122 -3.83 -1.37 -26.57
N ILE A 123 -4.98 -2.01 -26.81
CA ILE A 123 -5.88 -2.45 -25.75
C ILE A 123 -5.24 -3.53 -24.87
N ASP A 124 -4.51 -4.47 -25.45
CA ASP A 124 -3.79 -5.51 -24.70
C ASP A 124 -2.72 -4.90 -23.80
N ILE A 125 -1.93 -3.97 -24.33
CA ILE A 125 -0.86 -3.31 -23.56
C ILE A 125 -1.44 -2.60 -22.33
N VAL A 126 -2.48 -1.78 -22.53
CA VAL A 126 -3.13 -1.04 -21.43
C VAL A 126 -3.77 -1.99 -20.43
N LYS A 127 -4.48 -3.02 -20.90
CA LYS A 127 -5.11 -4.04 -20.06
C LYS A 127 -4.09 -4.77 -19.21
N MET A 128 -2.99 -5.21 -19.81
CA MET A 128 -1.92 -5.93 -19.12
C MET A 128 -1.29 -5.08 -18.02
N ASN A 129 -0.92 -3.85 -18.33
CA ASN A 129 -0.32 -2.92 -17.36
C ASN A 129 -1.28 -2.60 -16.21
N LEU A 130 -2.56 -2.31 -16.51
CA LEU A 130 -3.57 -2.05 -15.47
C LEU A 130 -3.76 -3.27 -14.56
N PHE A 131 -3.70 -4.47 -15.11
CA PHE A 131 -3.93 -5.70 -14.36
C PHE A 131 -2.80 -6.06 -13.40
N GLU A 132 -1.62 -5.47 -13.54
CA GLU A 132 -0.53 -5.57 -12.56
C GLU A 132 -0.90 -4.92 -11.22
N PHE A 133 -1.77 -3.90 -11.26
CA PHE A 133 -2.27 -3.22 -10.07
C PHE A 133 -3.41 -3.99 -9.37
N ILE A 134 -4.02 -4.98 -10.01
CA ILE A 134 -5.13 -5.75 -9.43
C ILE A 134 -4.57 -7.03 -8.78
N ASN A 135 -4.45 -7.02 -7.46
CA ASN A 135 -3.91 -8.11 -6.66
C ASN A 135 -4.51 -8.16 -5.24
N MET A 136 -4.20 -9.23 -4.51
CA MET A 136 -4.73 -9.48 -3.16
C MET A 136 -4.30 -8.41 -2.14
N ASN A 137 -3.06 -7.92 -2.24
CA ASN A 137 -2.57 -6.88 -1.34
C ASN A 137 -3.35 -5.57 -1.49
N ARG A 138 -3.62 -5.15 -2.74
CA ARG A 138 -4.48 -3.99 -3.00
C ARG A 138 -5.92 -4.21 -2.52
N LEU A 139 -6.48 -5.41 -2.67
CA LEU A 139 -7.79 -5.74 -2.12
C LEU A 139 -7.83 -5.56 -0.60
N ASN A 140 -6.83 -6.05 0.12
CA ASN A 140 -6.72 -5.87 1.57
C ASN A 140 -6.63 -4.38 1.96
N SER A 141 -5.92 -3.56 1.19
CA SER A 141 -5.84 -2.10 1.37
C SER A 141 -7.18 -1.40 1.15
N VAL A 142 -7.99 -1.86 0.20
CA VAL A 142 -9.36 -1.35 0.00
C VAL A 142 -10.26 -1.75 1.17
N ILE A 143 -10.24 -3.03 1.56
CA ILE A 143 -11.10 -3.56 2.62
C ILE A 143 -10.79 -2.93 3.99
N SER A 144 -9.53 -2.60 4.27
CA SER A 144 -9.13 -1.98 5.54
C SER A 144 -9.76 -0.60 5.76
N LYS A 145 -10.21 0.07 4.68
CA LYS A 145 -10.85 1.38 4.69
C LYS A 145 -12.38 1.32 4.75
N LEU A 146 -12.97 0.13 4.67
CA LEU A 146 -14.42 -0.07 4.62
C LEU A 146 -15.01 -0.43 5.98
N ASP A 147 -16.28 -0.05 6.17
CA ASP A 147 -17.12 -0.52 7.27
C ASP A 147 -17.52 -2.00 7.06
N THR A 148 -17.85 -2.70 8.15
CA THR A 148 -18.17 -4.14 8.15
C THR A 148 -19.30 -4.52 7.19
N LYS A 149 -20.34 -3.70 7.07
CA LYS A 149 -21.49 -3.92 6.17
C LYS A 149 -21.12 -4.00 4.69
N ASP A 150 -20.00 -3.39 4.29
CA ASP A 150 -19.57 -3.31 2.89
C ASP A 150 -18.60 -4.44 2.49
N LYS A 151 -18.15 -5.25 3.47
CA LYS A 151 -17.12 -6.28 3.26
C LYS A 151 -17.66 -7.61 2.71
N SER A 152 -18.98 -7.75 2.58
CA SER A 152 -19.63 -8.96 2.06
C SER A 152 -20.20 -8.81 0.64
N ASP A 153 -20.27 -7.58 0.11
CA ASP A 153 -20.78 -7.35 -1.25
C ASP A 153 -19.68 -7.56 -2.29
N GLU A 154 -19.70 -8.74 -2.94
CA GLU A 154 -18.71 -9.14 -3.94
C GLU A 154 -18.57 -8.11 -5.07
N MET A 155 -19.69 -7.61 -5.60
CA MET A 155 -19.67 -6.71 -6.74
C MET A 155 -19.16 -5.33 -6.34
N LYS A 156 -19.58 -4.82 -5.19
CA LYS A 156 -19.09 -3.54 -4.66
C LYS A 156 -17.59 -3.59 -4.42
N LEU A 157 -17.09 -4.64 -3.77
CA LEU A 157 -15.66 -4.83 -3.54
C LEU A 157 -14.86 -4.92 -4.85
N ALA A 158 -15.36 -5.64 -5.84
CA ALA A 158 -14.68 -5.78 -7.12
C ALA A 158 -14.56 -4.45 -7.88
N ASN A 159 -15.61 -3.62 -7.83
CA ASN A 159 -15.56 -2.28 -8.42
C ASN A 159 -14.62 -1.36 -7.64
N LEU A 160 -14.67 -1.37 -6.30
CA LEU A 160 -13.75 -0.58 -5.47
C LEU A 160 -12.28 -0.95 -5.69
N LEU A 161 -11.97 -2.24 -5.80
CA LEU A 161 -10.63 -2.72 -6.14
C LEU A 161 -10.20 -2.23 -7.53
N TYR A 162 -11.09 -2.34 -8.53
CA TYR A 162 -10.78 -1.89 -9.88
C TYR A 162 -10.51 -0.38 -9.95
N GLU A 163 -11.40 0.44 -9.37
CA GLU A 163 -11.23 1.91 -9.40
C GLU A 163 -9.97 2.33 -8.63
N ASN A 164 -9.69 1.71 -7.47
CA ASN A 164 -8.47 1.99 -6.73
C ASN A 164 -7.20 1.59 -7.51
N ALA A 165 -7.22 0.46 -8.23
CA ALA A 165 -6.12 0.06 -9.10
C ALA A 165 -5.93 1.02 -10.28
N LYS A 166 -7.03 1.47 -10.88
CA LYS A 166 -7.05 2.43 -11.99
C LYS A 166 -6.53 3.80 -11.56
N GLU A 167 -6.89 4.29 -10.38
CA GLU A 167 -6.36 5.54 -9.84
C GLU A 167 -4.83 5.55 -9.78
N ASP A 168 -4.22 4.48 -9.30
CA ASP A 168 -2.76 4.37 -9.25
C ASP A 168 -2.13 4.18 -10.62
N PHE A 169 -2.73 3.35 -11.48
CA PHE A 169 -2.32 3.21 -12.87
C PHE A 169 -2.28 4.56 -13.59
N MET A 170 -3.25 5.46 -13.32
CA MET A 170 -3.34 6.78 -13.92
C MET A 170 -2.33 7.80 -13.37
N LYS A 171 -1.54 7.46 -12.35
CA LYS A 171 -0.45 8.33 -11.86
C LYS A 171 0.81 8.27 -12.72
N ASP A 172 0.97 7.19 -13.49
CA ASP A 172 2.04 7.09 -14.48
C ASP A 172 1.59 7.80 -15.77
N GLU A 173 2.30 8.88 -16.14
CA GLU A 173 1.91 9.72 -17.27
C GLU A 173 1.99 8.99 -18.63
N GLU A 174 2.89 8.02 -18.79
CA GLU A 174 2.96 7.23 -20.03
C GLU A 174 1.78 6.26 -20.13
N LEU A 175 1.47 5.56 -19.04
CA LEU A 175 0.36 4.61 -18.97
C LEU A 175 -0.99 5.34 -19.14
N LYS A 176 -1.14 6.48 -18.47
CA LYS A 176 -2.30 7.37 -18.58
C LYS A 176 -2.52 7.82 -20.02
N LYS A 177 -1.46 8.29 -20.71
CA LYS A 177 -1.57 8.70 -22.10
C LYS A 177 -2.10 7.57 -22.99
N LYS A 178 -1.50 6.38 -22.89
CA LYS A 178 -1.93 5.19 -23.65
C LYS A 178 -3.39 4.81 -23.38
N PHE A 179 -3.84 4.94 -22.13
CA PHE A 179 -5.23 4.67 -21.77
C PHE A 179 -6.19 5.72 -22.34
N LEU A 180 -5.84 7.00 -22.31
CA LEU A 180 -6.68 8.09 -22.79
C LEU A 180 -6.88 8.07 -24.31
N GLU A 181 -5.87 7.62 -25.07
CA GLU A 181 -5.91 7.45 -26.53
C GLU A 181 -6.87 6.34 -27.01
N LEU A 182 -7.32 5.45 -26.12
CA LEU A 182 -8.30 4.43 -26.46
C LEU A 182 -9.70 5.02 -26.65
N SER A 183 -10.48 4.40 -27.54
CA SER A 183 -11.91 4.69 -27.68
C SER A 183 -12.68 4.35 -26.40
N ASP A 184 -13.83 4.97 -26.19
CA ASP A 184 -14.66 4.70 -25.01
C ASP A 184 -15.16 3.25 -24.96
N SER A 185 -15.41 2.64 -26.13
CA SER A 185 -15.72 1.20 -26.23
C SER A 185 -14.58 0.31 -25.72
N ASN A 186 -13.32 0.67 -26.04
CA ASN A 186 -12.15 -0.06 -25.56
C ASN A 186 -11.93 0.15 -24.06
N LYS A 187 -12.13 1.38 -23.56
CA LYS A 187 -12.07 1.68 -22.12
C LYS A 187 -13.11 0.88 -21.32
N GLU A 188 -14.34 0.79 -21.83
CA GLU A 188 -15.40 -0.01 -21.20
C GLU A 188 -15.10 -1.51 -21.25
N THR A 189 -14.50 -1.99 -22.34
CA THR A 189 -14.03 -3.39 -22.46
C THR A 189 -12.96 -3.70 -21.42
N ILE A 190 -11.97 -2.81 -21.24
CA ILE A 190 -10.95 -2.94 -20.20
C ILE A 190 -11.58 -2.91 -18.81
N ARG A 191 -12.53 -2.01 -18.56
CA ARG A 191 -13.24 -1.90 -17.28
C ARG A 191 -13.94 -3.20 -16.91
N LYS A 192 -14.75 -3.75 -17.82
CA LYS A 192 -15.45 -5.03 -17.62
C LYS A 192 -14.47 -6.17 -17.31
N ALA A 193 -13.36 -6.24 -18.06
CA ALA A 193 -12.33 -7.25 -17.84
C ALA A 193 -11.61 -7.06 -16.50
N GLY A 194 -11.32 -5.82 -16.11
CA GLY A 194 -10.68 -5.48 -14.83
C GLY A 194 -11.57 -5.80 -13.64
N VAL A 195 -12.85 -5.43 -13.68
CA VAL A 195 -13.83 -5.81 -12.65
C VAL A 195 -13.97 -7.33 -12.55
N SER A 196 -13.97 -8.05 -13.68
CA SER A 196 -13.97 -9.51 -13.69
C SER A 196 -12.73 -10.11 -12.99
N LYS A 197 -11.54 -9.58 -13.29
CA LYS A 197 -10.30 -9.96 -12.59
C LYS A 197 -10.37 -9.63 -11.09
N SER A 198 -10.89 -8.46 -10.71
CA SER A 198 -11.09 -8.09 -9.31
C SER A 198 -12.00 -9.07 -8.56
N LYS A 199 -13.08 -9.54 -9.19
CA LYS A 199 -13.98 -10.55 -8.60
C LYS A 199 -13.26 -11.84 -8.24
N HIS A 200 -12.26 -12.26 -9.02
CA HIS A 200 -11.48 -13.45 -8.70
C HIS A 200 -10.83 -13.34 -7.32
N PHE A 201 -10.11 -12.25 -7.06
CA PHE A 201 -9.49 -11.98 -5.75
C PHE A 201 -10.53 -11.81 -4.64
N VAL A 202 -11.65 -11.15 -4.92
CA VAL A 202 -12.73 -10.98 -3.93
C VAL A 202 -13.33 -12.34 -3.54
N LYS A 203 -13.54 -13.25 -4.49
CA LYS A 203 -14.02 -14.60 -4.18
C LYS A 203 -13.04 -15.40 -3.34
N GLU A 204 -11.74 -15.28 -3.61
CA GLU A 204 -10.71 -15.91 -2.77
C GLU A 204 -10.74 -15.37 -1.33
N TYR A 205 -10.87 -14.06 -1.17
CA TYR A 205 -11.02 -13.42 0.14
C TYR A 205 -12.29 -13.87 0.88
N LEU A 206 -13.45 -13.88 0.21
CA LEU A 206 -14.70 -14.31 0.84
C LEU A 206 -14.66 -15.80 1.22
N LYS A 207 -14.01 -16.63 0.41
CA LYS A 207 -13.77 -18.05 0.77
C LYS A 207 -12.90 -18.19 2.01
N SER A 208 -11.82 -17.40 2.14
CA SER A 208 -10.93 -17.49 3.31
C SER A 208 -11.61 -17.06 4.61
N LEU A 209 -12.61 -16.17 4.54
CA LEU A 209 -13.45 -15.83 5.70
C LEU A 209 -14.32 -17.00 6.15
N LEU A 210 -14.90 -17.76 5.21
CA LEU A 210 -15.76 -18.90 5.50
C LEU A 210 -14.99 -20.10 6.07
N SER A 211 -13.73 -20.29 5.67
CA SER A 211 -12.87 -21.36 6.21
C SER A 211 -12.15 -20.99 7.50
N SER A 212 -12.29 -19.73 7.97
CA SER A 212 -11.76 -19.25 9.25
C SER A 212 -12.82 -19.16 10.36
N GLN A 213 -14.06 -19.60 10.08
CA GLN A 213 -15.18 -19.77 11.02
C GLN A 213 -15.34 -21.25 11.39
#